data_AF-A0A5K3FL86-F1
#
_entry.id   AF-A0A5K3FL86-F1
#
_cell.length_a   1.000
_cell.length_b   1.000
_cell.length_c   1.000
_cell.angle_alpha   90.00
_cell.angle_beta   90.00
_cell.angle_gamma   90.00
#
_symmetry.space_group_name_H-M   'P 1'
#
loop_
_entity.id
_entity.type
_entity.pdbx_description
1 polymer ?
#
loop_
_entity_poly.entity_id
_entity_poly.type
_entity_poly.pdbx_seq_one_letter_code
_entity_poly.pdbx_strand_id
1 'polypeptide(L)'
;MFDSEGNGEIDITEFLLGMGLKPEQVLRKVSTSQLEAYKKVQLIAGDASEEMQKEIINILIRVMRLYASSSQQLVEQLKIRLDKRFGPIWQCTMIRGAYTTCNAHVPGTNMCFRFGDLAFILFKSANGEHGASE
;
A
#
# COMPACT_ATOMS: atom_id res chain seq x y z
N MET A 1 16.53 19.22 24.63
CA MET A 1 15.34 18.36 24.88
C MET A 1 14.61 18.29 23.55
N PHE A 2 15.01 17.36 22.68
CA PHE A 2 14.52 17.10 21.29
C PHE A 2 14.46 18.26 20.28
N ASP A 3 14.45 19.50 20.73
CA ASP A 3 14.54 20.72 19.96
C ASP A 3 15.87 21.39 20.37
N SER A 4 16.86 21.37 19.48
CA SER A 4 18.18 21.98 19.73
C SER A 4 18.12 23.49 19.59
N GLU A 5 17.23 23.97 18.74
CA GLU A 5 17.15 25.36 18.29
C GLU A 5 16.13 26.18 19.11
N GLY A 6 15.28 25.53 19.90
CA GLY A 6 14.24 26.13 20.73
C GLY A 6 13.13 26.79 19.92
N ASN A 7 12.93 26.37 18.67
CA ASN A 7 12.00 26.97 17.71
C ASN A 7 10.60 26.31 17.72
N GLY A 8 10.42 25.22 18.46
CA GLY A 8 9.18 24.44 18.54
C GLY A 8 8.93 23.48 17.37
N GLU A 9 9.85 23.40 16.40
CA GLU A 9 9.83 22.45 15.28
C GLU A 9 10.96 21.43 15.45
N ILE A 10 10.58 20.17 15.72
CA ILE A 10 11.55 19.09 15.89
C ILE A 10 11.73 18.37 14.55
N ASP A 11 12.93 18.45 13.97
CA ASP A 11 13.28 17.62 12.83
C ASP A 11 13.40 16.14 13.23
N ILE A 12 13.06 15.23 12.32
CA ILE A 12 13.17 13.79 12.53
C ILE A 12 14.62 13.40 12.91
N THR A 13 15.62 14.13 12.41
CA THR A 13 17.04 13.91 12.74
C THR A 13 17.32 14.24 14.20
N GLU A 14 16.86 15.40 14.68
CA GLU A 14 17.03 15.83 16.07
C GLU A 14 16.27 14.93 17.05
N PHE A 15 15.07 14.50 16.66
CA PHE A 15 14.30 13.52 17.42
C PHE A 15 15.05 12.18 17.58
N LEU A 16 15.60 11.66 16.48
CA LEU A 16 16.37 10.41 16.50
C LEU A 16 17.65 10.55 17.35
N LEU A 17 18.37 11.66 17.19
CA LEU A 17 19.56 11.96 17.99
C LEU A 17 19.23 12.09 19.48
N GLY A 18 18.13 12.76 19.83
CA GLY A 18 17.66 12.89 21.21
C GLY A 18 17.27 11.55 21.85
N MET A 19 16.84 10.57 21.05
CA MET A 19 16.60 9.18 21.51
C MET A 19 17.88 8.33 21.55
N GLY A 20 19.05 8.92 21.25
CA GLY A 20 20.32 8.20 21.17
C GLY A 20 20.44 7.29 19.94
N LEU A 21 19.57 7.45 18.94
CA LEU A 21 19.59 6.70 17.70
C LEU A 21 20.42 7.42 16.64
N LYS A 22 21.22 6.67 15.88
CA LYS A 22 21.96 7.20 14.73
C LYS A 22 21.03 7.27 13.50
N PRO A 23 20.72 8.46 12.96
CA PRO A 23 19.76 8.62 11.86
C PRO A 23 20.10 7.75 10.65
N GLU A 24 21.37 7.69 10.26
CA GLU A 24 21.88 6.87 9.16
C GLU A 24 21.53 5.39 9.31
N GLN A 25 21.65 4.84 10.52
CA GLN A 25 21.36 3.43 10.78
C GLN A 25 19.87 3.15 10.71
N VAL A 26 19.05 4.08 11.21
CA VAL A 26 17.58 3.97 11.18
C VAL A 26 17.08 4.07 9.74
N LEU A 27 17.50 5.10 9.00
CA LEU A 27 17.15 5.30 7.59
C LEU A 27 17.61 4.13 6.71
N ARG A 28 18.83 3.61 6.94
CA ARG A 28 19.35 2.42 6.24
C ARG A 28 18.55 1.16 6.57
N LYS A 29 18.14 0.95 7.82
CA LYS A 29 17.29 -0.19 8.18
C LYS A 29 15.92 -0.10 7.53
N VAL A 30 15.32 1.09 7.50
CA VAL A 30 14.04 1.34 6.80
C VAL A 30 14.18 1.03 5.32
N SER A 31 15.20 1.58 4.63
CA SER A 31 15.42 1.34 3.20
C SER A 31 15.68 -0.13 2.88
N THR A 32 16.46 -0.83 3.70
CA THR A 32 16.72 -2.27 3.53
C THR A 32 15.45 -3.09 3.71
N SER A 33 14.66 -2.82 4.77
CA SER A 33 13.41 -3.56 5.04
C SER A 33 12.35 -3.35 3.96
N GLN A 34 12.27 -2.13 3.41
CA GLN A 34 11.39 -1.83 2.29
C GLN A 34 11.86 -2.56 1.02
N LEU A 35 13.15 -2.53 0.72
CA LEU A 35 13.71 -3.23 -0.44
C LEU A 35 13.45 -4.73 -0.39
N GLU A 36 13.61 -5.37 0.77
CA GLU A 36 13.29 -6.78 0.97
C GLU A 36 11.79 -7.09 0.83
N ALA A 37 10.92 -6.17 1.23
CA ALA A 37 9.48 -6.32 0.99
C ALA A 37 9.14 -6.18 -0.50
N TYR A 38 9.77 -5.26 -1.22
CA TYR A 38 9.61 -5.13 -2.67
C TYR A 38 10.05 -6.37 -3.43
N LYS A 39 11.12 -7.06 -2.99
CA LYS A 39 11.56 -8.33 -3.59
C LYS A 39 10.52 -9.45 -3.48
N LYS A 40 9.59 -9.36 -2.53
CA LYS A 40 8.49 -10.34 -2.38
C LYS A 40 7.33 -10.08 -3.33
N VAL A 41 7.33 -8.95 -4.04
CA VAL A 41 6.27 -8.59 -4.98
C VAL A 41 6.57 -9.19 -6.34
N GLN A 42 5.63 -10.00 -6.83
CA GLN A 42 5.63 -10.50 -8.20
C GLN A 42 4.37 -10.00 -8.91
N LEU A 43 4.52 -9.08 -9.86
CA LEU A 43 3.40 -8.64 -10.69
C LEU A 43 2.95 -9.82 -11.58
N ILE A 44 1.65 -10.07 -11.64
CA ILE A 44 1.04 -11.10 -12.49
C ILE A 44 0.41 -10.47 -13.73
N ALA A 45 -0.43 -9.47 -13.52
CA ALA A 45 -1.16 -8.79 -14.58
C ALA A 45 -1.66 -7.43 -14.07
N GLY A 46 -2.07 -6.55 -14.96
CA GLY A 46 -2.63 -5.26 -14.61
C GLY A 46 -2.34 -4.22 -15.68
N ASP A 47 -3.11 -3.13 -15.63
CA ASP A 47 -2.97 -1.98 -16.52
C ASP A 47 -2.62 -0.70 -15.75
N ALA A 48 -2.51 -0.77 -14.42
CA ALA A 48 -2.07 0.34 -13.58
C ALA A 48 -0.65 0.82 -13.95
N SER A 49 -0.44 2.14 -13.95
CA SER A 49 0.86 2.74 -14.22
C SER A 49 1.92 2.33 -13.18
N GLU A 50 3.20 2.34 -13.54
CA GLU A 50 4.28 1.98 -12.60
C GLU A 50 4.26 2.82 -11.31
N GLU A 51 3.92 4.10 -11.41
CA GLU A 51 3.79 5.00 -10.27
C GLU A 51 2.68 4.55 -9.33
N MET A 52 1.51 4.22 -9.89
CA MET A 52 0.38 3.69 -9.12
C MET A 52 0.73 2.34 -8.49
N GLN A 53 1.38 1.44 -9.24
CA GLN A 53 1.83 0.14 -8.72
C GLN A 53 2.77 0.30 -7.52
N LYS A 54 3.78 1.18 -7.63
CA LYS A 54 4.72 1.47 -6.53
C LYS A 54 4.00 1.99 -5.29
N GLU A 55 3.03 2.89 -5.48
CA GLU A 55 2.26 3.47 -4.39
C GLU A 55 1.30 2.45 -3.74
N ILE A 56 0.63 1.60 -4.53
CA ILE A 56 -0.18 0.49 -4.05
C ILE A 56 0.67 -0.47 -3.20
N ILE A 57 1.86 -0.84 -3.66
CA ILE A 57 2.79 -1.70 -2.91
C ILE A 57 3.21 -1.03 -1.59
N ASN A 58 3.53 0.27 -1.61
CA ASN A 58 3.85 1.02 -0.40
C ASN A 58 2.70 1.03 0.62
N ILE A 59 1.47 1.24 0.15
CA ILE A 59 0.27 1.18 0.98
C ILE A 59 0.12 -0.22 1.56
N LEU A 60 0.25 -1.28 0.75
CA LEU A 60 0.16 -2.66 1.21
C LEU A 60 1.21 -2.96 2.29
N ILE A 61 2.48 -2.61 2.08
CA ILE A 61 3.56 -2.86 3.05
C ILE A 61 3.23 -2.20 4.39
N ARG A 62 2.72 -0.96 4.38
CA ARG A 62 2.30 -0.25 5.60
C ARG A 62 1.12 -0.94 6.28
N VAL A 63 0.14 -1.41 5.51
CA VAL A 63 -1.04 -2.12 6.01
C VAL A 63 -0.65 -3.49 6.59
N MET A 64 0.18 -4.26 5.90
CA MET A 64 0.71 -5.55 6.38
C MET A 64 1.44 -5.38 7.71
N ARG A 65 2.25 -4.32 7.87
CA ARG A 65 2.97 -4.06 9.12
C ARG A 65 2.04 -3.84 10.33
N LEU A 66 0.86 -3.26 10.10
CA LEU A 66 -0.08 -2.89 11.16
C LEU A 66 -1.17 -3.94 11.40
N TYR A 67 -1.56 -4.70 10.37
CA TYR A 67 -2.75 -5.55 10.38
C TYR A 67 -2.48 -7.00 9.93
N ALA A 68 -1.22 -7.46 9.91
CA ALA A 68 -0.87 -8.84 9.49
C ALA A 68 -1.56 -9.95 10.28
N SER A 69 -2.00 -9.69 11.51
CA SER A 69 -2.68 -10.66 12.38
C SER A 69 -4.12 -10.98 11.96
N SER A 70 -4.78 -10.12 11.18
CA SER A 70 -6.16 -10.32 10.74
C SER A 70 -6.30 -10.04 9.25
N SER A 71 -6.57 -11.11 8.49
CA SER A 71 -6.77 -11.04 7.04
C SER A 71 -7.93 -10.11 6.65
N GLN A 72 -9.01 -10.12 7.42
CA GLN A 72 -10.17 -9.26 7.19
C GLN A 72 -9.82 -7.78 7.38
N GLN A 73 -9.20 -7.44 8.51
CA GLN A 73 -8.80 -6.06 8.79
C GLN A 73 -7.78 -5.58 7.77
N LEU A 74 -6.85 -6.44 7.35
CA LEU A 74 -5.84 -6.12 6.34
C LEU A 74 -6.48 -5.68 5.03
N VAL A 75 -7.42 -6.45 4.50
CA VAL A 75 -8.10 -6.15 3.23
C VAL A 75 -8.97 -4.90 3.36
N GLU A 76 -9.71 -4.75 4.46
CA GLU A 76 -10.53 -3.57 4.73
C GLU A 76 -9.68 -2.28 4.80
N GLN A 77 -8.57 -2.35 5.53
CA GLN A 77 -7.64 -1.23 5.72
C GLN A 77 -6.85 -0.89 4.45
N LEU A 78 -6.60 -1.88 3.59
CA LEU A 78 -6.07 -1.66 2.25
C LEU A 78 -7.08 -0.91 1.39
N LYS A 79 -8.33 -1.39 1.33
CA LYS A 79 -9.42 -0.76 0.58
C LYS A 79 -9.63 0.70 0.99
N ILE A 80 -9.77 0.97 2.29
CA ILE A 80 -9.97 2.34 2.81
C ILE A 80 -8.84 3.28 2.34
N ARG A 81 -7.59 2.81 2.37
CA ARG A 81 -6.44 3.62 1.94
C ARG A 81 -6.41 3.85 0.44
N LEU A 82 -6.78 2.85 -0.37
CA LEU A 82 -6.88 3.00 -1.82
C LEU A 82 -8.02 3.93 -2.22
N ASP A 83 -9.20 3.79 -1.60
CA ASP A 83 -10.33 4.70 -1.80
C ASP A 83 -9.96 6.13 -1.46
N LYS A 84 -9.25 6.34 -0.35
CA LYS A 84 -8.78 7.68 0.05
C LYS A 84 -7.73 8.25 -0.91
N ARG A 85 -6.85 7.41 -1.46
CA ARG A 85 -5.71 7.84 -2.30
C ARG A 85 -6.08 8.04 -3.77
N PHE A 86 -6.88 7.15 -4.33
CA PHE A 86 -7.19 7.08 -5.77
C PHE A 86 -8.69 7.25 -6.08
N GLY A 87 -9.48 7.59 -5.06
CA GLY A 87 -10.93 7.77 -5.12
C GLY A 87 -11.69 6.43 -5.10
N PRO A 88 -12.88 6.38 -4.49
CA PRO A 88 -13.70 5.18 -4.43
C PRO A 88 -14.37 4.85 -5.79
N ILE A 89 -14.87 3.63 -6.02
CA ILE A 89 -14.79 2.46 -5.12
C ILE A 89 -13.77 1.42 -5.60
N TRP A 90 -12.80 1.09 -4.74
CA TRP A 90 -11.83 0.02 -4.95
C TRP A 90 -12.37 -1.31 -4.46
N GLN A 91 -12.21 -2.35 -5.28
CA GLN A 91 -12.40 -3.74 -4.89
C GLN A 91 -11.05 -4.34 -4.57
N CYS A 92 -10.93 -4.97 -3.41
CA CYS A 92 -9.69 -5.55 -2.92
C CYS A 92 -9.94 -7.00 -2.52
N THR A 93 -9.27 -7.94 -3.17
CA THR A 93 -9.35 -9.36 -2.82
C THR A 93 -7.96 -9.87 -2.44
N MET A 94 -7.87 -10.60 -1.33
CA MET A 94 -6.67 -11.32 -0.92
C MET A 94 -6.95 -12.81 -0.92
N ILE A 95 -6.08 -13.58 -1.56
CA ILE A 95 -6.27 -15.02 -1.80
C ILE A 95 -5.01 -15.76 -1.39
N ARG A 96 -5.17 -16.91 -0.73
CA ARG A 96 -4.10 -17.88 -0.52
C ARG A 96 -4.32 -19.05 -1.48
N GLY A 97 -3.43 -19.22 -2.46
CA GLY A 97 -3.51 -20.30 -3.46
C GLY A 97 -3.85 -19.81 -4.87
N ALA A 98 -4.49 -20.68 -5.64
CA ALA A 98 -4.87 -20.43 -7.03
C ALA A 98 -6.19 -19.67 -7.14
N TYR A 99 -6.35 -18.90 -8.22
CA TYR A 99 -7.55 -18.13 -8.49
C TYR A 99 -7.79 -18.00 -9.99
N THR A 100 -9.03 -17.69 -10.36
CA THR A 100 -9.42 -17.26 -11.71
C THR A 100 -10.45 -16.15 -11.53
N THR A 101 -10.30 -15.05 -12.25
CA THR A 101 -11.17 -13.89 -12.13
C THR A 101 -11.51 -13.34 -13.51
N CYS A 102 -12.71 -12.79 -13.64
CA CYS A 102 -13.14 -11.98 -14.76
C CYS A 102 -13.86 -10.78 -14.15
N ASN A 103 -13.32 -9.59 -14.33
CA ASN A 103 -13.80 -8.36 -13.72
C ASN A 103 -13.85 -7.23 -14.74
N ALA A 104 -14.83 -6.34 -14.56
CA ALA A 104 -14.91 -5.07 -15.26
C ALA A 104 -14.36 -3.99 -14.33
N HIS A 105 -13.43 -3.18 -14.84
CA HIS A 105 -12.73 -2.16 -14.07
C HIS A 105 -12.51 -0.89 -14.89
N VAL A 106 -12.25 0.21 -14.19
CA VAL A 106 -11.82 1.46 -14.83
C VAL A 106 -10.42 1.24 -15.43
N PRO A 107 -10.20 1.53 -16.73
CA PRO A 107 -8.89 1.34 -17.37
C PRO A 107 -7.76 2.04 -16.60
N GLY A 108 -6.61 1.37 -16.49
CA GLY A 108 -5.43 1.90 -15.82
C GLY A 108 -5.48 1.81 -14.28
N THR A 109 -6.39 1.02 -13.72
CA THR A 109 -6.57 0.87 -12.26
C THR A 109 -6.50 -0.56 -11.75
N ASN A 110 -6.35 -1.55 -12.63
CA ASN A 110 -6.28 -2.95 -12.26
C ASN A 110 -4.83 -3.37 -11.99
N MET A 111 -4.63 -4.09 -10.91
CA MET A 111 -3.35 -4.64 -10.50
C MET A 111 -3.54 -6.00 -9.81
N CYS A 112 -2.91 -7.03 -10.37
CA CYS A 112 -2.85 -8.39 -9.85
C CYS A 112 -1.38 -8.74 -9.55
N PHE A 113 -1.08 -9.12 -8.32
CA PHE A 113 0.29 -9.45 -7.92
C PHE A 113 0.32 -10.43 -6.75
N ARG A 114 1.46 -11.09 -6.56
CA ARG A 114 1.75 -11.86 -5.34
C ARG A 114 2.65 -11.08 -4.41
N PHE A 115 2.42 -11.27 -3.11
CA PHE A 115 3.31 -10.87 -2.03
C PHE A 115 3.60 -12.11 -1.18
N GLY A 116 4.71 -12.80 -1.46
CA GLY A 116 4.93 -14.15 -0.93
C GLY A 116 3.85 -15.13 -1.39
N ASP A 117 3.20 -15.82 -0.45
CA ASP A 117 2.15 -16.83 -0.74
C ASP A 117 0.75 -16.25 -0.96
N LEU A 118 0.60 -14.92 -0.82
CA LEU A 118 -0.68 -14.24 -0.94
C LEU A 118 -0.79 -13.58 -2.32
N ALA A 119 -1.90 -13.81 -3.00
CA ALA A 119 -2.26 -13.09 -4.21
C ALA A 119 -3.22 -11.95 -3.87
N PHE A 120 -3.01 -10.80 -4.50
CA PHE A 120 -3.87 -9.63 -4.40
C PHE A 120 -4.43 -9.30 -5.79
N ILE A 121 -5.74 -9.04 -5.83
CA ILE A 121 -6.45 -8.56 -7.01
C ILE A 121 -7.13 -7.26 -6.61
N LEU A 122 -6.64 -6.16 -7.16
CA LEU A 122 -7.07 -4.81 -6.81
C LEU A 122 -7.52 -4.10 -8.08
N PHE A 123 -8.71 -3.52 -8.07
CA PHE A 123 -9.20 -2.73 -9.20
C PHE A 123 -10.24 -1.72 -8.76
N LYS A 124 -10.34 -0.60 -9.48
CA LYS A 124 -11.43 0.36 -9.28
C LYS A 124 -12.64 -0.07 -10.10
N SER A 125 -13.80 -0.18 -9.45
CA SER A 125 -15.06 -0.39 -10.15
C SER A 125 -15.61 0.95 -10.65
N ALA A 126 -16.29 0.93 -11.79
CA ALA A 126 -17.09 2.08 -12.19
C ALA A 126 -18.13 2.33 -11.10
N ASN A 127 -18.24 3.56 -10.60
CA ASN A 127 -19.39 3.92 -9.78
C ASN A 127 -20.59 3.80 -10.71
N GLY A 128 -21.54 2.93 -10.36
CA GLY A 128 -22.78 2.78 -11.10
C GLY A 128 -23.64 4.02 -10.91
N GLU A 129 -23.29 5.13 -11.59
CA GLU A 129 -24.34 5.94 -12.19
C GLU A 129 -25.00 5.00 -13.20
N HIS A 130 -26.07 4.36 -12.74
CA HIS A 130 -27.04 3.78 -13.65
C HIS A 130 -27.37 4.89 -14.63
N GLY A 131 -27.02 4.70 -15.90
CA GLY A 131 -27.59 5.47 -16.97
C GLY A 131 -29.09 5.24 -16.93
N ALA A 132 -29.81 6.08 -16.18
CA ALA A 132 -31.19 6.36 -16.43
C ALA A 132 -31.21 7.24 -17.69
N SER A 133 -31.17 6.58 -18.83
CA SER A 133 -31.41 7.17 -20.14
C SER A 133 -32.06 6.08 -20.98
N GLU A 134 -33.32 5.78 -20.64
CA GLU A 134 -34.34 5.43 -21.64
C GLU A 134 -35.14 6.69 -21.96
#